data_AF-A0A5N6JKK9-F1
#
_entry.id   AF-A0A5N6JKK9-F1
#
_cell.length_a   1.000
_cell.length_b   1.000
_cell.length_c   1.000
_cell.angle_alpha   90.00
_cell.angle_beta   90.00
_cell.angle_gamma   90.00
#
_symmetry.space_group_name_H-M   'P 1'
#
loop_
_entity.id
_entity.type
_entity.pdbx_description
1 polymer ?
#
loop_
_entity_poly.entity_id
_entity_poly.type
_entity_poly.pdbx_seq_one_letter_code
_entity_poly.pdbx_strand_id
1 'polypeptide(L)'
;MGSKSHPAPLLNLGKRGDGEEEGEDAAGFAVRFRRSDVLSISEDELKDLLHLETSNKGNTTVMVTLMFTLNELFSTSMAKATAFLLRTTDLVRPGTLLLVVDSPGSYSTLKLGKGKAQEGAASAAAVQERQYPMKFLLDHTLLSVAEGKWERVYSQDSRWWRRDAARLGYDVGEGAGLEDMRYQVHIYRRLA
;
A
#
# COMPACT_ATOMS: atom_id res chain seq x y z
N MET A 1 8.53 -39.09 1.59
CA MET A 1 7.71 -37.89 1.85
C MET A 1 8.66 -36.76 2.24
N GLY A 2 8.89 -35.78 1.36
CA GLY A 2 9.76 -34.64 1.65
C GLY A 2 8.94 -33.53 2.28
N SER A 3 9.28 -33.14 3.51
CA SER A 3 8.77 -31.91 4.11
C SER A 3 9.29 -30.72 3.31
N LYS A 4 8.42 -30.08 2.52
CA LYS A 4 8.72 -28.81 1.84
C LYS A 4 8.59 -27.66 2.85
N SER A 5 9.42 -27.67 3.88
CA SER A 5 9.60 -26.47 4.72
C SER A 5 10.52 -25.52 3.96
N HIS A 6 9.97 -24.44 3.43
CA HIS A 6 10.73 -23.34 2.87
C HIS A 6 10.97 -22.32 4.00
N PRO A 7 12.16 -22.28 4.63
CA PRO A 7 12.44 -21.27 5.63
C PRO A 7 12.30 -19.88 5.00
N ALA A 8 11.64 -18.97 5.71
CA ALA A 8 11.47 -17.60 5.24
C ALA A 8 12.85 -16.97 5.03
N PRO A 9 13.19 -16.51 3.81
CA PRO A 9 14.55 -16.09 3.44
C PRO A 9 15.03 -14.82 4.17
N LEU A 10 14.18 -14.18 4.96
CA LEU A 10 14.48 -12.93 5.68
C LEU A 10 14.94 -13.16 7.13
N LEU A 11 14.94 -14.39 7.61
CA LEU A 11 15.47 -14.73 8.93
C LEU A 11 16.85 -15.35 8.76
N ASN A 12 17.90 -14.54 8.95
CA ASN A 12 19.17 -15.06 9.44
C ASN A 12 18.93 -15.57 10.87
N LEU A 13 18.31 -16.75 10.99
CA LEU A 13 18.48 -17.59 12.18
C LEU A 13 19.93 -18.05 12.13
N GLY A 14 20.83 -17.19 12.58
CA GLY A 14 22.21 -17.55 12.83
C GLY A 14 22.19 -18.86 13.61
N LYS A 15 22.95 -19.85 13.13
CA LYS A 15 23.33 -20.99 13.94
C LYS A 15 23.83 -20.42 15.27
N ARG A 16 23.03 -20.57 16.33
CA ARG A 16 23.53 -20.47 17.69
C ARG A 16 24.38 -21.71 17.88
N GLY A 17 25.60 -21.67 17.33
CA GLY A 17 26.66 -22.56 17.75
C GLY A 17 27.00 -22.16 19.19
N ASP A 18 27.04 -23.14 20.05
CA ASP A 18 27.50 -22.97 21.42
C ASP A 18 28.94 -22.44 21.39
N GLY A 19 29.14 -21.19 21.78
CA GLY A 19 30.44 -20.52 21.75
C GLY A 19 30.29 -19.02 21.72
N GLU A 20 30.45 -18.42 22.90
CA GLU A 20 30.46 -16.98 23.15
C GLU A 20 31.51 -16.26 22.28
N GLU A 21 31.12 -15.14 21.68
CA GLU A 21 31.88 -13.88 21.75
C GLU A 21 30.95 -12.71 21.36
N GLU A 22 30.82 -11.76 22.28
CA GLU A 22 30.06 -10.53 22.15
C GLU A 22 30.76 -9.56 21.19
N GLY A 23 29.99 -8.98 20.25
CA GLY A 23 30.42 -7.80 19.51
C GLY A 23 30.27 -7.91 18.00
N GLU A 24 29.06 -7.71 17.51
CA GLU A 24 28.78 -6.97 16.27
C GLU A 24 27.25 -6.80 16.17
N ASP A 25 26.81 -5.56 15.98
CA ASP A 25 25.41 -5.16 15.78
C ASP A 25 24.78 -5.97 14.63
N ALA A 26 24.22 -7.14 14.94
CA ALA A 26 23.36 -7.87 14.02
C ALA A 26 22.06 -7.06 13.91
N ALA A 27 22.03 -6.08 13.01
CA ALA A 27 20.83 -5.35 12.63
C ALA A 27 19.82 -6.34 12.03
N GLY A 28 19.08 -7.00 12.92
CA GLY A 28 18.12 -8.03 12.58
C GLY A 28 16.96 -7.44 11.78
N PHE A 29 16.35 -8.27 10.95
CA PHE A 29 15.09 -7.94 10.29
C PHE A 29 13.96 -7.92 11.33
N ALA A 30 13.55 -6.73 11.74
CA ALA A 30 12.44 -6.55 12.67
C ALA A 30 11.10 -6.44 11.91
N VAL A 31 10.15 -7.29 12.26
CA VAL A 31 8.80 -7.29 11.69
C VAL A 31 7.79 -7.05 12.80
N ARG A 32 6.83 -6.16 12.55
CA ARG A 32 5.68 -5.96 13.44
C ARG A 32 4.38 -6.10 12.63
N PHE A 33 3.43 -6.83 13.21
CA PHE A 33 2.08 -6.94 12.68
C PHE A 33 1.13 -6.12 13.55
N ARG A 34 0.23 -5.38 12.90
CA ARG A 34 -0.85 -4.65 13.57
C ARG A 34 -2.15 -4.89 12.83
N ARG A 35 -3.17 -5.36 13.55
CA ARG A 35 -4.54 -5.37 13.06
C ARG A 35 -5.18 -4.02 13.38
N SER A 36 -5.55 -3.26 12.35
CA SER A 36 -6.23 -1.96 12.50
C SER A 36 -7.03 -1.65 11.24
N ASP A 37 -8.06 -0.83 11.37
CA ASP A 37 -8.75 -0.20 10.24
C ASP A 37 -8.09 1.13 9.92
N VAL A 38 -7.32 1.18 8.83
CA VAL A 38 -6.57 2.39 8.42
C VAL A 38 -7.48 3.56 8.05
N LEU A 39 -8.77 3.33 7.77
CA LEU A 39 -9.73 4.41 7.48
C LEU A 39 -10.29 5.05 8.76
N SER A 40 -10.12 4.43 9.92
CA SER A 40 -10.58 4.95 11.21
C SER A 40 -9.48 5.03 12.29
N ILE A 41 -8.25 4.65 11.97
CA ILE A 41 -7.09 4.73 12.86
C ILE A 41 -6.87 6.15 13.38
N SER A 42 -6.59 6.29 14.67
CA SER A 42 -6.26 7.59 15.28
C SER A 42 -4.89 8.10 14.83
N GLU A 43 -4.58 9.38 15.07
CA GLU A 43 -3.33 10.00 14.60
C GLU A 43 -2.10 9.43 15.31
N ASP A 44 -2.17 9.28 16.63
CA ASP A 44 -1.10 8.65 17.43
C ASP A 44 -0.83 7.22 16.95
N GLU A 45 -1.89 6.45 16.71
CA GLU A 45 -1.74 5.08 16.23
C GLU A 45 -1.18 5.00 14.81
N LEU A 46 -1.52 5.93 13.93
CA LEU A 46 -0.94 6.00 12.58
C LEU A 46 0.54 6.41 12.64
N LYS A 47 0.89 7.34 13.53
CA LYS A 47 2.27 7.74 13.78
C LYS A 47 3.10 6.55 14.28
N ASP A 48 2.59 5.81 15.27
CA ASP A 48 3.18 4.58 15.76
C ASP A 48 3.23 3.47 14.69
N LEU A 49 2.32 3.50 13.72
CA LEU A 49 2.34 2.56 12.59
C LEU A 49 3.51 2.85 11.65
N LEU A 50 3.72 4.12 11.32
CA LEU A 50 4.70 4.58 10.35
C LEU A 50 6.12 4.60 10.95
N HIS A 51 6.27 5.04 12.19
CA HIS A 51 7.56 5.20 12.85
C HIS A 51 7.81 4.03 13.82
N LEU A 52 8.88 3.28 13.58
CA LEU A 52 9.26 2.16 14.42
C LEU A 52 10.27 2.62 15.48
N GLU A 53 9.78 2.90 16.69
CA GLU A 53 10.59 3.22 17.88
C GLU A 53 11.41 1.99 18.32
N THR A 54 12.55 1.71 17.67
CA THR A 54 13.31 0.47 17.93
C THR A 54 14.76 0.65 18.36
N SER A 55 15.34 1.85 18.33
CA SER A 55 16.54 2.18 19.11
C SER A 55 16.82 3.69 19.08
N ASN A 56 17.69 4.17 19.96
CA ASN A 56 18.20 5.55 20.02
C ASN A 56 18.84 6.09 18.71
N LYS A 57 18.87 5.31 17.62
CA LYS A 57 19.19 5.74 16.26
C LYS A 57 17.87 5.83 15.49
N GLY A 58 17.36 7.04 15.30
CA GLY A 58 16.02 7.31 14.77
C GLY A 58 15.70 6.56 13.47
N ASN A 59 14.92 5.49 13.57
CA ASN A 59 14.42 4.75 12.42
C ASN A 59 13.34 5.58 11.72
N THR A 60 13.55 5.85 10.43
CA THR A 60 12.65 6.66 9.62
C THR A 60 11.98 5.81 8.57
N THR A 61 10.67 6.00 8.36
CA THR A 61 9.96 5.38 7.24
C THR A 61 10.54 5.88 5.92
N VAL A 62 11.25 5.02 5.20
CA VAL A 62 11.77 5.35 3.86
C VAL A 62 10.76 5.04 2.76
N MET A 63 9.83 4.11 3.00
CA MET A 63 8.81 3.71 2.03
C MET A 63 7.51 3.30 2.72
N VAL A 64 6.38 3.73 2.16
CA VAL A 64 5.03 3.25 2.47
C VAL A 64 4.49 2.55 1.23
N THR A 65 3.94 1.35 1.39
CA THR A 65 3.44 0.53 0.28
C THR A 65 1.95 0.28 0.40
N LEU A 66 1.18 0.56 -0.66
CA LEU A 66 -0.21 0.15 -0.81
C LEU A 66 -0.28 -0.85 -1.98
N MET A 67 -0.58 -2.11 -1.69
CA MET A 67 -0.49 -3.22 -2.64
C MET A 67 -1.85 -3.89 -2.79
N PHE A 68 -2.54 -3.66 -3.90
CA PHE A 68 -3.87 -4.22 -4.23
C PHE A 68 -4.93 -3.92 -3.17
N THR A 69 -4.90 -2.68 -2.66
CA THR A 69 -5.84 -2.20 -1.63
C THR A 69 -6.43 -0.83 -1.95
N LEU A 70 -5.94 -0.13 -2.98
CA LEU A 70 -6.32 1.27 -3.19
C LEU A 70 -7.80 1.36 -3.57
N ASN A 71 -8.25 0.45 -4.44
CA ASN A 71 -9.64 0.38 -4.85
C ASN A 71 -10.58 0.12 -3.66
N GLU A 72 -10.24 -0.80 -2.77
CA GLU A 72 -11.01 -1.17 -1.60
C GLU A 72 -11.14 0.01 -0.62
N LEU A 73 -10.04 0.73 -0.37
CA LEU A 73 -10.01 1.88 0.53
C LEU A 73 -10.98 2.98 0.07
N PHE A 74 -10.87 3.37 -1.19
CA PHE A 74 -11.69 4.45 -1.74
C PHE A 74 -13.14 4.03 -2.02
N SER A 75 -13.38 2.76 -2.35
CA SER A 75 -14.74 2.21 -2.48
C SER A 75 -15.45 2.16 -1.14
N THR A 76 -14.71 1.87 -0.05
CA THR A 76 -15.27 1.86 1.31
C THR A 76 -15.63 3.28 1.76
N SER A 77 -14.72 4.23 1.59
CA SER A 77 -14.99 5.64 1.83
C SER A 77 -13.96 6.53 1.18
N MET A 78 -14.36 7.25 0.13
CA MET A 78 -13.50 8.23 -0.54
C MET A 78 -12.96 9.27 0.44
N ALA A 79 -13.81 9.85 1.28
CA ALA A 79 -13.42 10.88 2.24
C ALA A 79 -12.37 10.36 3.25
N LYS A 80 -12.59 9.18 3.83
CA LYS A 80 -11.64 8.60 4.79
C LYS A 80 -10.35 8.16 4.12
N ALA A 81 -10.40 7.62 2.89
CA ALA A 81 -9.21 7.25 2.14
C ALA A 81 -8.36 8.48 1.77
N THR A 82 -8.99 9.57 1.30
CA THR A 82 -8.32 10.86 1.11
C THR A 82 -7.70 11.37 2.41
N ALA A 83 -8.45 11.36 3.51
CA ALA A 83 -7.94 11.78 4.81
C ALA A 83 -6.75 10.92 5.29
N PHE A 84 -6.80 9.61 5.09
CA PHE A 84 -5.70 8.69 5.40
C PHE A 84 -4.42 9.03 4.61
N LEU A 85 -4.53 9.32 3.31
CA LEU A 85 -3.39 9.72 2.48
C LEU A 85 -2.81 11.07 2.91
N LEU A 86 -3.65 12.04 3.25
CA LEU A 86 -3.21 13.36 3.73
C LEU A 86 -2.54 13.27 5.11
N ARG A 87 -3.12 12.52 6.05
CA ARG A 87 -2.50 12.27 7.37
C ARG A 87 -1.18 11.53 7.24
N THR A 88 -1.09 10.55 6.33
CA THR A 88 0.19 9.88 6.02
C THR A 88 1.20 10.88 5.47
N THR A 89 0.77 11.79 4.59
CA THR A 89 1.61 12.86 4.02
C THR A 89 2.22 13.76 5.11
N ASP A 90 1.45 14.08 6.14
CA ASP A 90 1.89 14.95 7.22
C ASP A 90 2.81 14.24 8.23
N LEU A 91 2.72 12.91 8.32
CA LEU A 91 3.50 12.11 9.27
C LEU A 91 4.82 11.56 8.70
N VAL A 92 4.95 11.41 7.39
CA VAL A 92 6.18 10.92 6.75
C VAL A 92 7.17 12.06 6.47
N ARG A 93 8.46 11.73 6.45
CA ARG A 93 9.53 12.72 6.26
C ARG A 93 9.76 13.02 4.77
N PRO A 94 10.35 14.18 4.43
CA PRO A 94 10.91 14.40 3.11
C PRO A 94 11.81 13.25 2.66
N GLY A 95 11.72 12.87 1.39
CA GLY A 95 12.43 11.73 0.82
C GLY A 95 11.70 10.38 0.93
N THR A 96 10.70 10.23 1.80
CA THR A 96 9.89 9.00 1.87
C THR A 96 9.20 8.73 0.54
N LEU A 97 9.21 7.47 0.11
CA LEU A 97 8.52 7.00 -1.08
C LEU A 97 7.14 6.42 -0.74
N LEU A 98 6.12 6.80 -1.50
CA LEU A 98 4.83 6.13 -1.50
C LEU A 98 4.74 5.26 -2.77
N LEU A 99 4.79 3.95 -2.59
CA LEU A 99 4.60 2.96 -3.67
C LEU A 99 3.17 2.47 -3.65
N VAL A 100 2.48 2.62 -4.77
CA VAL A 100 1.15 2.08 -4.99
C VAL A 100 1.20 1.09 -6.14
N VAL A 101 0.76 -0.13 -5.88
CA VAL A 101 0.57 -1.17 -6.90
C VAL A 101 -0.86 -1.67 -6.80
N ASP A 102 -1.55 -1.77 -7.92
CA ASP A 102 -2.93 -2.27 -7.94
C ASP A 102 -3.26 -2.97 -9.27
N SER A 103 -4.42 -3.58 -9.36
CA SER A 103 -4.99 -4.11 -10.59
C SER A 103 -5.30 -2.95 -11.55
N PRO A 104 -5.07 -3.09 -12.87
CA PRO A 104 -5.39 -2.05 -13.84
C PRO A 104 -6.83 -2.20 -14.37
N GLY A 105 -7.31 -1.20 -15.10
CA GLY A 105 -8.58 -1.28 -15.82
C GLY A 105 -9.81 -1.16 -14.90
N SER A 106 -10.87 -1.92 -15.18
CA SER A 106 -12.15 -1.84 -14.45
C SER A 106 -12.07 -2.14 -12.96
N TYR A 107 -11.02 -2.83 -12.52
CA TYR A 107 -10.73 -3.07 -11.10
C TYR A 107 -10.20 -1.83 -10.37
N SER A 108 -9.92 -0.75 -11.10
CA SER A 108 -9.34 0.48 -10.56
C SER A 108 -10.23 1.69 -10.82
N THR A 109 -11.54 1.53 -10.77
CA THR A 109 -12.47 2.62 -11.06
C THR A 109 -13.59 2.69 -10.03
N LEU A 110 -13.89 3.90 -9.54
CA LEU A 110 -15.06 4.13 -8.69
C LEU A 110 -16.24 4.59 -9.52
N LYS A 111 -17.42 4.17 -9.07
CA LYS A 111 -18.70 4.64 -9.54
C LYS A 111 -19.17 5.80 -8.66
N LEU A 112 -19.18 7.01 -9.21
CA LEU A 112 -19.65 8.21 -8.52
C LEU A 112 -21.05 8.58 -9.03
N GLY A 113 -22.07 8.43 -8.18
CA GLY A 113 -23.46 8.75 -8.55
C GLY A 113 -24.53 8.03 -7.72
N LYS A 114 -24.59 8.29 -6.41
CA LYS A 114 -25.79 8.03 -5.59
C LYS A 114 -26.06 9.23 -4.70
N GLY A 115 -26.61 10.28 -5.32
CA GLY A 115 -27.28 11.32 -4.54
C GLY A 115 -28.46 10.70 -3.82
N LYS A 116 -28.60 10.99 -2.51
CA LYS A 116 -29.83 10.70 -1.77
C LYS A 116 -30.99 11.19 -2.61
N ALA A 117 -31.90 10.29 -2.99
CA ALA A 117 -33.21 10.68 -3.48
C ALA A 117 -33.89 11.45 -2.34
N GLN A 118 -33.77 12.77 -2.35
CA GLN A 118 -34.64 13.63 -1.58
C GLN A 118 -35.98 13.53 -2.30
N GLU A 119 -36.90 12.75 -1.74
CA GLU A 119 -38.28 12.68 -2.19
C GLU A 119 -38.82 14.10 -2.32
N GLY A 120 -39.15 14.53 -3.55
CA GLY A 120 -40.01 15.69 -3.75
C GLY A 120 -39.58 16.78 -4.73
N ALA A 121 -38.53 16.64 -5.55
CA ALA A 121 -38.24 17.62 -6.60
C ALA A 121 -38.20 16.98 -7.98
N ALA A 122 -39.28 17.16 -8.73
CA ALA A 122 -39.38 16.83 -10.14
C ALA A 122 -38.36 17.64 -10.97
N SER A 123 -37.28 16.99 -11.40
CA SER A 123 -36.69 17.22 -12.72
C SER A 123 -35.81 16.03 -13.12
N ALA A 124 -36.15 15.43 -14.25
CA ALA A 124 -35.45 14.28 -14.81
C ALA A 124 -34.10 14.72 -15.40
N ALA A 125 -33.07 14.76 -14.56
CA ALA A 125 -31.69 14.60 -15.00
C ALA A 125 -31.17 13.33 -14.34
N ALA A 126 -31.18 12.22 -15.10
CA ALA A 126 -30.53 10.99 -14.67
C ALA A 126 -29.09 11.33 -14.30
N VAL A 127 -28.76 11.31 -13.01
CA VAL A 127 -27.39 11.47 -12.53
C VAL A 127 -26.64 10.24 -13.05
N GLN A 128 -25.99 10.41 -14.20
CA GLN A 128 -25.19 9.38 -14.83
C GLN A 128 -24.09 8.98 -13.84
N GLU A 129 -24.05 7.69 -13.49
CA GLU A 129 -22.98 7.10 -12.69
C GLU A 129 -21.67 7.29 -13.46
N ARG A 130 -20.81 8.21 -12.99
CA ARG A 130 -19.54 8.50 -13.65
C ARG A 130 -18.47 7.60 -13.08
N GLN A 131 -17.76 6.91 -13.97
CA GLN A 131 -16.68 6.01 -13.62
C GLN A 131 -15.35 6.78 -13.65
N TYR A 132 -14.70 6.90 -12.49
CA TYR A 132 -13.42 7.61 -12.36
C TYR A 132 -12.30 6.63 -12.04
N PRO A 133 -11.20 6.60 -12.82
CA PRO A 133 -10.06 5.79 -12.46
C PRO A 133 -9.44 6.26 -11.14
N MET A 134 -9.14 5.30 -10.27
CA MET A 134 -8.62 5.47 -8.93
C MET A 134 -7.34 6.31 -8.90
N LYS A 135 -6.50 6.15 -9.91
CA LYS A 135 -5.31 6.96 -10.13
C LYS A 135 -5.61 8.46 -10.13
N PHE A 136 -6.76 8.90 -10.65
CA PHE A 136 -7.12 10.33 -10.63
C PHE A 136 -7.38 10.82 -9.21
N LEU A 137 -8.01 10.03 -8.35
CA LEU A 137 -8.22 10.41 -6.95
C LEU A 137 -6.92 10.40 -6.16
N LEU A 138 -6.04 9.45 -6.45
CA LEU A 138 -4.69 9.39 -5.89
C LEU A 138 -3.88 10.63 -6.31
N ASP A 139 -3.77 10.89 -7.62
CA ASP A 139 -3.06 12.06 -8.16
C ASP A 139 -3.67 13.36 -7.65
N HIS A 140 -5.00 13.50 -7.65
CA HIS A 140 -5.67 14.69 -7.11
C HIS A 140 -5.35 14.89 -5.63
N THR A 141 -5.40 13.84 -4.81
CA THR A 141 -5.09 13.94 -3.38
C THR A 141 -3.63 14.33 -3.14
N LEU A 142 -2.68 13.68 -3.83
CA LEU A 142 -1.25 13.85 -3.56
C LEU A 142 -0.62 15.06 -4.28
N LEU A 143 -1.10 15.40 -5.48
CA LEU A 143 -0.48 16.43 -6.33
C LEU A 143 -1.29 17.72 -6.42
N SER A 144 -2.60 17.69 -6.15
CA SER A 144 -3.45 18.88 -6.19
C SER A 144 -3.89 19.35 -4.80
N VAL A 145 -4.34 18.45 -3.93
CA VAL A 145 -4.75 18.80 -2.55
C VAL A 145 -3.52 19.00 -1.67
N ALA A 146 -2.58 18.06 -1.71
CA ALA A 146 -1.28 18.16 -1.05
C ALA A 146 -0.23 18.82 -1.98
N GLU A 147 -0.60 19.92 -2.64
CA GLU A 147 0.27 20.61 -3.60
C GLU A 147 1.64 20.93 -2.99
N GLY A 148 2.70 20.68 -3.76
CA GLY A 148 4.09 20.89 -3.33
C GLY A 148 4.60 19.88 -2.29
N LYS A 149 3.75 18.97 -1.77
CA LYS A 149 4.18 17.97 -0.79
C LYS A 149 4.74 16.71 -1.42
N TRP A 150 4.29 16.35 -2.62
CA TRP A 150 4.73 15.16 -3.35
C TRP A 150 5.11 15.49 -4.78
N GLU A 151 6.05 14.71 -5.32
CA GLU A 151 6.26 14.60 -6.75
C GLU A 151 6.03 13.16 -7.21
N ARG A 152 5.60 12.98 -8.46
CA ARG A 152 5.46 11.66 -9.07
C ARG A 152 6.78 11.27 -9.73
N VAL A 153 7.44 10.25 -9.19
CA VAL A 153 8.73 9.74 -9.66
C VAL A 153 8.55 8.74 -10.80
N TYR A 154 7.55 7.86 -10.70
CA TYR A 154 7.30 6.83 -11.70
C TYR A 154 5.80 6.51 -11.77
N SER A 155 5.31 6.24 -12.97
CA SER A 155 3.91 5.87 -13.19
C SER A 155 3.78 4.99 -14.42
N GLN A 156 3.11 3.86 -14.27
CA GLN A 156 2.75 2.99 -15.38
C GLN A 156 1.37 2.40 -15.11
N ASP A 157 0.40 2.78 -15.94
CA ASP A 157 -1.02 2.42 -15.73
C ASP A 157 -1.32 0.95 -16.07
N SER A 158 -0.35 0.26 -16.68
CA SER A 158 -0.50 -1.14 -17.06
C SER A 158 0.82 -1.78 -17.45
N ARG A 159 1.14 -2.88 -16.79
CA ARG A 159 2.29 -3.73 -17.11
C ARG A 159 1.97 -5.18 -16.84
N TRP A 160 2.47 -6.05 -17.70
CA TRP A 160 2.51 -7.48 -17.45
C TRP A 160 3.68 -7.84 -16.53
N TRP A 161 3.37 -8.55 -15.47
CA TRP A 161 4.32 -9.40 -14.77
C TRP A 161 4.16 -10.82 -15.33
N ARG A 162 5.24 -11.31 -15.94
CA ARG A 162 5.32 -12.67 -16.46
C ARG A 162 6.18 -13.47 -15.51
N ARG A 163 5.61 -14.50 -14.91
CA ARG A 163 6.32 -15.34 -13.95
C ARG A 163 7.33 -16.21 -14.68
N ASP A 164 8.56 -16.23 -14.18
CA ASP A 164 9.49 -17.30 -14.52
C ASP A 164 9.12 -18.54 -13.70
N ALA A 165 8.42 -19.47 -14.35
CA ALA A 165 7.91 -20.66 -13.68
C ALA A 165 9.00 -21.59 -13.16
N ALA A 166 10.23 -21.49 -13.68
CA ALA A 166 11.37 -22.25 -13.19
C ALA A 166 11.97 -21.68 -11.91
N ARG A 167 11.79 -20.37 -11.66
CA ARG A 167 12.44 -19.66 -10.54
C ARG A 167 11.50 -19.32 -9.38
N LEU A 168 10.21 -19.18 -9.65
CA LEU A 168 9.25 -18.71 -8.66
C LEU A 168 8.01 -19.59 -8.70
N GLY A 169 7.88 -20.47 -7.71
CA GLY A 169 6.72 -21.33 -7.50
C GLY A 169 6.10 -21.07 -6.13
N TYR A 170 4.80 -21.35 -6.02
CA TYR A 170 4.07 -21.37 -4.75
C TYR A 170 3.19 -22.61 -4.78
N ASP A 171 3.50 -23.57 -3.92
CA ASP A 171 2.79 -24.85 -3.85
C ASP A 171 1.83 -24.79 -2.67
N VAL A 172 0.61 -24.27 -2.87
CA VAL A 172 -0.46 -24.36 -1.87
C VAL A 172 -1.56 -25.28 -2.36
N GLY A 173 -1.66 -26.45 -1.73
CA GLY A 173 -2.65 -27.48 -2.06
C GLY A 173 -2.56 -28.01 -3.49
N GLU A 174 -3.59 -28.76 -3.91
CA GLU A 174 -3.79 -29.11 -5.31
C GLU A 174 -4.41 -27.91 -6.04
N GLY A 175 -3.60 -27.11 -6.72
CA GLY A 175 -4.07 -26.21 -7.78
C GLY A 175 -4.01 -24.70 -7.54
N ALA A 176 -3.54 -24.19 -6.41
CA ALA A 176 -3.35 -22.74 -6.21
C ALA A 176 -1.89 -22.33 -6.51
N GLY A 177 -1.56 -22.19 -7.80
CA GLY A 177 -0.26 -21.73 -8.27
C GLY A 177 -0.18 -20.20 -8.45
N LEU A 178 1.04 -19.66 -8.53
CA LEU A 178 1.25 -18.28 -8.94
C LEU A 178 0.97 -18.10 -10.44
N GLU A 179 0.30 -17.01 -10.79
CA GLU A 179 -0.12 -16.71 -12.16
C GLU A 179 0.56 -15.45 -12.70
N ASP A 180 0.62 -15.34 -14.03
CA ASP A 180 0.94 -14.07 -14.71
C ASP A 180 -0.12 -13.04 -14.33
N MET A 181 0.30 -11.81 -14.06
CA MET A 181 -0.62 -10.77 -13.61
C MET A 181 -0.34 -9.45 -14.31
N ARG A 182 -1.42 -8.72 -14.60
CA ARG A 182 -1.32 -7.33 -15.04
C ARG A 182 -1.52 -6.42 -13.84
N TYR A 183 -0.69 -5.39 -13.71
CA TYR A 183 -0.74 -4.42 -12.61
C TYR A 183 -0.48 -3.00 -13.12
N GLN A 184 -0.90 -2.01 -12.34
CA GLN A 184 -0.45 -0.62 -12.45
C GLN A 184 0.47 -0.31 -11.28
N VAL A 185 1.37 0.65 -11.46
CA VAL A 185 2.34 1.06 -10.45
C VAL A 185 2.57 2.56 -10.49
N HIS A 186 2.53 3.19 -9.32
CA HIS A 186 2.75 4.61 -9.13
C HIS A 186 3.67 4.83 -7.93
N ILE A 187 4.69 5.67 -8.11
CA ILE A 187 5.67 6.00 -7.08
C ILE A 187 5.69 7.51 -6.92
N TYR A 188 5.50 7.97 -5.69
CA TYR A 188 5.59 9.37 -5.31
C TYR A 188 6.70 9.56 -4.29
N ARG A 189 7.39 10.70 -4.32
CA ARG A 189 8.42 11.07 -3.34
C ARG A 189 7.98 12.30 -2.57
N ARG A 190 8.09 12.24 -1.24
CA ARG A 190 7.79 13.37 -0.34
C ARG A 190 8.85 14.46 -0.52
N LEU A 191 8.42 15.70 -0.71
CA LEU A 191 9.30 16.86 -0.96
C LEU A 191 9.62 17.69 0.28
N ALA A 192 8.62 17.88 1.16
CA ALA A 192 8.68 18.80 2.30
C ALA A 192 7.92 18.21 3.49
#